data_AF-A0A5S9ME04-F1
#
_entry.id   AF-A0A5S9ME04-F1
#
_cell.length_a   1.000
_cell.length_b   1.000
_cell.length_c   1.000
_cell.angle_alpha   90.00
_cell.angle_beta   90.00
_cell.angle_gamma   90.00
#
_symmetry.space_group_name_H-M   'P 1'
#
loop_
_entity.id
_entity.type
_entity.pdbx_description
1 polymer ?
#
loop_
_entity_poly.entity_id
_entity_poly.type
_entity_poly.pdbx_seq_one_letter_code
_entity_poly.pdbx_strand_id
1 'polypeptide(L)'
;MLLGVQLTAKSADQKVHVIPIEDTVEKGLSKFIERSFEQAKSERAKHIILDINTPGGAVDAALEIADTIRASDIPVTAFVNHRARFQQGPSSR
;
A
#
# COMPACT_ATOMS: atom_id res chain seq x y z
N MET A 1 2.61 -15.68 50.03
CA MET A 1 1.94 -15.97 48.74
C MET A 1 2.58 -15.10 47.67
N LEU A 2 3.32 -15.68 46.72
CA LEU A 2 3.83 -14.95 45.55
C LEU A 2 2.70 -14.85 44.52
N LEU A 3 2.33 -13.62 44.16
CA LEU A 3 1.37 -13.36 43.08
C LEU A 3 2.11 -13.56 41.74
N GLY A 4 1.65 -14.52 40.94
CA GLY A 4 2.20 -14.79 39.61
C GLY A 4 1.97 -13.61 38.67
N VAL A 5 3.04 -13.08 38.09
CA VAL A 5 2.96 -12.11 36.99
C VAL A 5 2.82 -12.90 35.69
N GLN A 6 1.62 -12.86 35.09
CA GLN A 6 1.45 -13.31 33.71
C GLN A 6 1.99 -12.23 32.76
N LEU A 7 3.17 -12.46 32.17
CA LEU A 7 3.62 -11.70 31.01
C LEU A 7 2.84 -12.15 29.77
N THR A 8 1.94 -11.31 29.29
CA THR A 8 1.31 -11.49 27.98
C THR A 8 2.25 -10.92 26.91
N ALA A 9 2.93 -11.80 26.18
CA ALA A 9 3.68 -11.39 24.99
C ALA A 9 2.70 -11.07 23.86
N LYS A 10 2.47 -9.78 23.58
CA LYS A 10 1.75 -9.35 22.38
C LYS A 10 2.67 -9.55 21.19
N SER A 11 2.39 -10.55 20.35
CA SER A 11 3.07 -10.71 19.06
C SER A 11 2.96 -9.41 18.29
N ALA A 12 4.10 -8.83 17.91
CA ALA A 12 4.14 -7.62 17.11
C ALA A 12 3.85 -8.01 15.66
N ASP A 13 2.57 -8.19 15.34
CA ASP A 13 2.12 -8.43 13.97
C ASP A 13 2.63 -7.27 13.08
N GLN A 14 3.61 -7.56 12.23
CA GLN A 14 4.22 -6.56 11.36
C GLN A 14 3.28 -6.38 10.17
N LYS A 15 2.39 -5.40 10.27
CA LYS A 15 1.40 -5.12 9.24
C LYS A 15 2.07 -4.54 8.00
N VAL A 16 1.90 -5.19 6.86
CA VAL A 16 2.33 -4.71 5.54
C VAL A 16 1.10 -4.34 4.74
N HIS A 17 1.10 -3.16 4.14
CA HIS A 17 0.04 -2.71 3.23
C HIS A 17 0.49 -2.91 1.79
N VAL A 18 -0.35 -3.55 0.97
CA VAL A 18 -0.15 -3.69 -0.47
C VAL A 18 -1.16 -2.79 -1.17
N ILE A 19 -0.67 -1.82 -1.94
CA ILE A 19 -1.49 -0.80 -2.61
C ILE A 19 -1.31 -0.98 -4.11
N PRO A 20 -2.38 -1.28 -4.88
CA PRO A 20 -2.29 -1.41 -6.32
C PRO A 20 -2.19 -0.04 -7.00
N ILE A 21 -1.33 0.07 -8.01
CA ILE A 21 -1.27 1.15 -9.00
C ILE A 21 -1.50 0.51 -10.36
N GLU A 22 -2.78 0.30 -10.67
CA GLU A 22 -3.24 -0.36 -11.89
C GLU A 22 -3.84 0.65 -12.86
N ASP A 23 -3.90 0.28 -14.14
CA ASP A 23 -4.52 1.06 -15.22
C ASP A 23 -3.89 2.46 -15.40
N THR A 24 -4.60 3.36 -16.09
CA THR A 24 -4.06 4.68 -16.47
C THR A 24 -3.91 5.58 -15.24
N VAL A 25 -2.76 6.26 -15.13
CA VAL A 25 -2.52 7.22 -14.05
C VAL A 25 -3.35 8.48 -14.28
N GLU A 26 -4.28 8.76 -13.37
CA GLU A 26 -5.14 9.94 -13.39
C GLU A 26 -5.38 10.51 -11.97
N LYS A 27 -6.04 11.66 -11.89
CA LYS A 27 -6.28 12.39 -10.63
C LYS A 27 -7.06 11.57 -9.58
N GLY A 28 -7.95 10.69 -10.01
CA GLY A 28 -8.68 9.79 -9.11
C GLY A 28 -7.74 8.82 -8.41
N LEU A 29 -6.78 8.27 -9.15
CA LEU A 29 -5.77 7.35 -8.64
C LEU A 29 -4.85 8.06 -7.64
N SER A 30 -4.39 9.29 -7.91
CA SER A 30 -3.55 10.02 -6.95
C SER A 30 -4.26 10.22 -5.60
N LYS A 31 -5.57 10.55 -5.62
CA LYS A 31 -6.38 10.65 -4.40
C LYS A 31 -6.61 9.32 -3.70
N PHE A 32 -6.69 8.21 -4.43
CA PHE A 32 -6.73 6.89 -3.84
C PHE A 32 -5.43 6.59 -3.08
N ILE A 33 -4.28 6.81 -3.71
CA ILE A 33 -2.96 6.55 -3.11
C ILE A 33 -2.78 7.39 -1.83
N GLU A 34 -3.13 8.67 -1.85
CA GLU A 34 -3.11 9.54 -0.65
C GLU A 34 -3.90 8.92 0.52
N ARG A 35 -5.14 8.47 0.28
CA ARG A 35 -5.96 7.83 1.32
C ARG A 35 -5.38 6.51 1.80
N SER A 36 -4.80 5.71 0.90
CA SER A 36 -4.20 4.43 1.25
C SER A 36 -2.96 4.62 2.14
N PHE A 37 -2.16 5.66 1.93
CA PHE A 37 -1.03 6.00 2.80
C PHE A 37 -1.50 6.46 4.19
N GLU A 38 -2.54 7.30 4.26
CA GLU A 38 -3.13 7.69 5.54
C GLU A 38 -3.70 6.49 6.30
N GLN A 39 -4.33 5.55 5.60
CA GLN A 39 -4.80 4.32 6.20
C GLN A 39 -3.63 3.47 6.74
N ALA A 40 -2.58 3.25 5.93
CA ALA A 40 -1.38 2.53 6.36
C ALA A 40 -0.75 3.14 7.63
N LYS A 41 -0.71 4.48 7.70
CA LYS A 41 -0.25 5.23 8.86
C LYS A 41 -1.14 5.03 10.08
N SER A 42 -2.45 5.17 9.94
CA SER A 42 -3.41 4.97 11.04
C SER A 42 -3.35 3.55 11.61
N GLU A 43 -3.12 2.57 10.75
CA GLU A 43 -3.00 1.16 11.11
C GLU A 43 -1.60 0.76 11.58
N ARG A 44 -0.66 1.73 11.66
CA ARG A 44 0.73 1.54 12.07
C ARG A 44 1.44 0.46 11.26
N ALA A 45 1.20 0.46 9.94
CA ALA A 45 1.90 -0.40 9.01
C ALA A 45 3.41 -0.16 9.12
N LYS A 46 4.16 -1.25 8.96
CA LYS A 46 5.62 -1.29 9.06
C LYS A 46 6.27 -1.15 7.69
N HIS A 47 5.51 -1.41 6.64
CA HIS A 47 5.97 -1.35 5.26
C HIS A 47 4.78 -1.13 4.33
N ILE A 48 5.02 -0.44 3.22
CA ILE A 48 4.09 -0.31 2.09
C ILE A 48 4.72 -0.95 0.86
N ILE A 49 3.97 -1.79 0.16
CA ILE A 49 4.32 -2.31 -1.16
C ILE A 49 3.38 -1.67 -2.17
N LEU A 50 3.93 -0.96 -3.14
CA LEU A 50 3.17 -0.51 -4.31
C LEU A 50 3.29 -1.59 -5.38
N ASP A 51 2.16 -2.20 -5.73
CA ASP A 51 2.09 -3.14 -6.85
C ASP A 51 1.73 -2.37 -8.11
N ILE A 52 2.73 -2.12 -8.96
CA ILE A 52 2.62 -1.19 -10.08
C ILE A 52 2.46 -1.95 -11.39
N ASN A 53 1.32 -1.76 -12.04
CA ASN A 53 1.01 -2.26 -13.37
C ASN A 53 0.22 -1.20 -14.14
N THR A 54 0.92 -0.23 -14.71
CA THR A 54 0.33 0.90 -15.42
C THR A 54 1.05 1.18 -16.74
N PRO A 55 0.33 1.55 -17.82
CA PRO A 55 0.94 2.10 -19.04
C PRO A 55 1.49 3.52 -18.84
N GLY A 56 1.23 4.16 -17.69
CA GLY A 56 1.45 5.58 -17.45
C GLY A 56 0.16 6.38 -17.52
N GLY A 57 0.27 7.70 -17.70
CA GLY A 57 -0.89 8.58 -17.76
C GLY A 57 -0.52 10.05 -17.55
N ALA A 58 -1.36 10.78 -16.82
CA ALA A 58 -1.20 12.20 -16.58
C ALA A 58 0.03 12.47 -15.69
N VAL A 59 0.92 13.36 -16.18
CA VAL A 59 2.20 13.66 -15.53
C VAL A 59 2.00 14.35 -14.17
N ASP A 60 1.01 15.24 -14.07
CA ASP A 60 0.63 15.91 -12.83
C ASP A 60 0.18 14.91 -11.76
N ALA A 61 -0.68 13.96 -12.11
CA ALA A 61 -1.12 12.89 -11.20
C ALA A 61 0.06 11.98 -10.79
N ALA A 62 0.97 11.67 -11.70
CA ALA A 62 2.18 10.91 -11.38
C ALA A 62 3.10 11.66 -10.41
N LEU A 63 3.24 12.98 -10.56
CA LEU A 63 4.01 13.82 -9.63
C LEU A 63 3.37 13.85 -8.24
N GLU A 64 2.04 13.97 -8.14
CA GLU A 64 1.33 13.90 -6.85
C GLU A 64 1.52 12.56 -6.13
N ILE A 65 1.49 11.45 -6.87
CA ILE A 65 1.79 10.12 -6.33
C ILE A 65 3.25 10.08 -5.84
N ALA A 66 4.20 10.59 -6.62
CA ALA A 66 5.59 10.62 -6.24
C ALA A 66 5.83 11.47 -4.97
N ASP A 67 5.11 12.58 -4.82
CA ASP A 67 5.19 13.43 -3.63
C ASP A 67 4.60 12.74 -2.39
N THR A 68 3.50 11.99 -2.57
CA THR A 68 2.91 11.16 -1.51
C THR A 68 3.91 10.10 -1.03
N ILE A 69 4.60 9.43 -1.96
CA ILE A 69 5.61 8.41 -1.64
C ILE A 69 6.79 9.04 -0.88
N ARG A 70 7.30 10.19 -1.34
CA ARG A 70 8.43 10.89 -0.72
C ARG A 70 8.12 11.43 0.68
N ALA A 71 6.86 11.78 0.94
CA ALA A 71 6.42 12.27 2.23
C ALA A 71 6.15 11.16 3.27
N SER A 72 6.23 9.89 2.87
CA SER A 72 5.93 8.76 3.76
C SER A 72 7.03 8.49 4.78
N ASP A 73 6.65 8.46 6.05
CA ASP A 73 7.49 7.96 7.15
C ASP A 73 7.54 6.42 7.21
N ILE A 74 6.68 5.74 6.45
CA ILE A 74 6.65 4.28 6.34
C ILE A 74 7.51 3.86 5.15
N PRO A 75 8.46 2.92 5.30
CA PRO A 75 9.25 2.40 4.19
C PRO A 75 8.37 1.89 3.04
N VAL A 76 8.67 2.34 1.82
CA VAL A 76 7.92 2.00 0.61
C VAL A 76 8.80 1.18 -0.34
N THR A 77 8.26 0.09 -0.87
CA THR A 77 8.84 -0.65 -1.99
C THR A 77 7.91 -0.59 -3.18
N ALA A 78 8.40 -0.12 -4.32
CA ALA A 78 7.69 -0.20 -5.58
C ALA A 78 8.07 -1.51 -6.27
N PHE A 79 7.07 -2.36 -6.50
CA PHE A 79 7.21 -3.58 -7.28
C PHE A 79 6.54 -3.37 -8.63
N VAL A 80 7.34 -3.29 -9.69
CA VAL A 80 6.83 -3.06 -11.05
C VAL A 80 6.58 -4.40 -11.73
N ASN A 81 5.31 -4.72 -11.93
CA ASN A 81 4.85 -5.94 -12.56
C ASN A 81 4.73 -5.73 -14.07
N HIS A 82 5.68 -6.29 -14.84
CA HIS A 82 5.64 -6.27 -16.31
C HIS A 82 4.80 -7.40 -16.94
N ARG A 83 3.99 -8.14 -16.16
CA ARG A 83 3.14 -9.22 -16.70
C ARG A 83 1.70 -8.77 -16.91
N ALA A 84 1.36 -8.65 -18.19
CA ALA A 84 0.02 -8.54 -18.72
C ALA A 84 -0.93 -9.64 -18.18
N ARG A 85 -2.07 -9.20 -17.64
CA ARG A 85 -3.40 -9.82 -17.75
C ARG A 85 -3.50 -11.33 -17.48
N PHE A 86 -3.50 -11.76 -16.21
CA PHE A 86 -4.22 -12.98 -15.77
C PHE A 86 -4.60 -12.90 -14.27
N GLN A 87 -5.50 -11.98 -13.93
CA GLN A 87 -6.36 -12.08 -12.74
C GLN A 87 -7.79 -11.67 -13.08
N GLN A 88 -8.36 -12.31 -14.10
CA GLN A 88 -9.80 -12.55 -14.15
C GLN A 88 -9.97 -14.03 -13.88
N GLY A 89 -9.93 -14.42 -12.60
CA GLY A 89 -10.55 -15.67 -12.18
C GLY A 89 -12.06 -15.56 -12.35
N PRO A 90 -12.79 -16.67 -12.56
CA PRO A 90 -14.20 -16.61 -12.95
C PRO A 90 -15.01 -15.86 -11.89
N SER A 91 -15.75 -14.85 -12.33
CA SER A 91 -16.82 -14.20 -11.58
C SER A 91 -17.66 -15.27 -10.89
N SER A 92 -17.47 -15.38 -9.58
CA SER A 92 -18.23 -16.29 -8.73
C SER A 92 -18.95 -15.44 -7.71
N ARG A 93 -20.01 -14.77 -8.16
CA ARG A 93 -21.36 -14.73 -7.58
C ARG A 93 -22.23 -13.78 -8.39
#